data_AF-A0A534Q693-F1
#
_entry.id   AF-A0A534Q693-F1
#
_cell.length_a   1.000
_cell.length_b   1.000
_cell.length_c   1.000
_cell.angle_alpha   90.00
_cell.angle_beta   90.00
_cell.angle_gamma   90.00
#
_symmetry.space_group_name_H-M   'P 1'
#
loop_
_entity.id
_entity.type
_entity.pdbx_description
1 polymer ?
#
loop_
_entity_poly.entity_id
_entity_poly.type
_entity_poly.pdbx_seq_one_letter_code
_entity_poly.pdbx_strand_id
1 'polypeptide(L)' 'RNNFGATFFILTGFHGCHVFSGVVYLSIVLARALRGAYSAHQNNGVEIAALYWHFVDLIWILVFTFVYLL' A
#
# COMPACT_ATOMS: atom_id res chain seq x y z
N ARG A 1 14.50 16.59 23.48
CA ARG A 1 13.55 15.67 22.79
C ARG A 1 13.83 15.78 21.31
N ASN A 2 14.29 14.70 20.67
CA ASN A 2 14.55 14.69 19.23
C ASN A 2 13.21 14.50 18.49
N ASN A 3 12.52 15.60 18.20
CA ASN A 3 11.19 15.57 17.58
C ASN A 3 11.23 15.01 16.15
N PHE A 4 12.36 15.18 15.44
CA PHE A 4 12.53 14.64 14.10
C PHE A 4 12.49 13.10 14.09
N GLY A 5 13.24 12.45 15.00
CA GLY A 5 13.26 10.99 15.08
C GLY A 5 11.89 10.39 15.41
N ALA A 6 11.14 11.01 16.32
CA ALA A 6 9.80 10.56 16.66
C ALA A 6 8.83 10.65 15.46
N THR A 7 8.84 11.78 14.74
CA THR A 7 8.00 11.97 13.54
C THR A 7 8.42 11.00 12.42
N PHE A 8 9.73 10.81 12.21
CA PHE A 8 10.26 9.87 11.24
C PHE A 8 9.72 8.45 11.47
N PHE A 9 9.93 7.89 12.66
CA PHE A 9 9.54 6.50 12.95
C PHE A 9 8.02 6.29 12.92
N ILE A 10 7.23 7.28 13.35
CA ILE A 10 5.76 7.18 13.26
C ILE A 10 5.33 7.19 11.80
N LEU A 11 5.84 8.11 10.99
CA LEU A 11 5.44 8.26 9.59
C LEU A 11 5.85 7.03 8.76
N THR A 12 7.11 6.60 8.83
CA THR A 12 7.59 5.42 8.11
C THR A 12 7.01 4.13 8.67
N GLY A 13 6.82 4.03 9.98
CA GLY A 13 6.21 2.85 10.62
C GLY A 13 4.74 2.67 10.24
N PHE A 14 3.95 3.75 10.26
CA PHE A 14 2.56 3.73 9.82
C PHE A 14 2.45 3.37 8.34
N HIS A 15 3.31 3.96 7.50
CA HIS A 15 3.38 3.61 6.09
C HIS A 15 3.74 2.13 5.87
N GLY A 16 4.75 1.61 6.57
CA GLY A 16 5.14 0.20 6.50
C GLY A 16 4.00 -0.75 6.90
N CYS A 17 3.20 -0.37 7.90
CA CYS A 17 1.99 -1.11 8.27
C CYS A 17 0.97 -1.14 7.12
N HIS A 18 0.78 -0.02 6.42
CA HIS A 18 -0.12 0.07 5.25
C HIS A 18 0.37 -0.76 4.07
N VAL A 19 1.67 -0.74 3.80
CA VAL A 19 2.30 -1.60 2.77
C VAL A 19 2.06 -3.06 3.10
N PHE A 20 2.30 -3.47 4.36
CA PHE A 20 2.05 -4.84 4.80
C PHE A 20 0.58 -5.25 4.60
N SER A 21 -0.38 -4.41 5.02
CA SER A 21 -1.80 -4.69 4.77
C SER A 21 -2.15 -4.75 3.28
N GLY A 22 -1.51 -3.93 2.45
CA GLY A 22 -1.66 -3.98 1.00
C GLY A 22 -1.15 -5.27 0.39
N VAL A 23 0.00 -5.78 0.83
CA VAL A 23 0.57 -7.05 0.35
C VAL A 23 -0.36 -8.20 0.72
N VAL A 24 -0.89 -8.20 1.95
CA VAL A 24 -1.88 -9.19 2.38
C VAL A 24 -3.14 -9.11 1.52
N TYR A 25 -3.65 -7.92 1.26
CA TYR A 25 -4.85 -7.73 0.44
C TYR A 25 -4.64 -8.21 -1.01
N LEU A 26 -3.53 -7.83 -1.64
CA LEU A 26 -3.16 -8.31 -2.98
C LEU A 26 -2.97 -9.83 -3.01
N SER A 27 -2.38 -10.42 -1.97
CA SER A 27 -2.20 -11.87 -1.87
C SER A 27 -3.54 -12.60 -1.82
N ILE A 28 -4.53 -12.06 -1.10
CA ILE A 28 -5.89 -12.59 -1.06
C ILE A 28 -6.56 -12.49 -2.43
N VAL A 29 -6.46 -11.33 -3.07
CA VAL A 29 -7.02 -11.09 -4.42
C VAL A 29 -6.37 -12.02 -5.44
N LEU A 30 -5.05 -12.21 -5.39
CA LEU A 30 -4.32 -13.17 -6.23
C LEU A 30 -4.81 -14.60 -5.99
N ALA A 31 -4.93 -15.03 -4.73
CA ALA A 31 -5.43 -16.36 -4.39
C ALA A 31 -6.87 -16.58 -4.89
N ARG A 32 -7.73 -15.56 -4.84
CA ARG A 32 -9.09 -15.60 -5.41
C ARG A 32 -9.06 -15.65 -6.93
N ALA A 33 -8.17 -14.90 -7.57
CA ALA A 33 -7.99 -14.90 -9.02
C ALA A 33 -7.55 -16.27 -9.54
N LEU A 34 -6.60 -16.92 -8.88
CA LEU A 34 -6.14 -18.27 -9.23
C LEU A 34 -7.24 -19.34 -9.07
N ARG A 35 -8.23 -19.10 -8.21
CA ARG A 35 -9.42 -19.97 -8.07
C ARG A 35 -10.53 -19.65 -9.07
N GLY A 36 -10.29 -18.76 -10.03
CA GLY A 36 -11.27 -18.37 -11.05
C GLY A 36 -12.37 -17.44 -10.55
N ALA A 37 -12.16 -16.74 -9.42
CA ALA A 37 -13.19 -15.87 -8.83
C ALA A 37 -13.43 -14.55 -9.59
N TYR A 38 -12.65 -14.25 -10.63
CA TYR A 38 -12.78 -13.04 -11.45
C TYR A 38 -12.90 -13.42 -12.92
N SER A 39 -13.72 -12.67 -13.64
CA SER A 39 -13.85 -12.75 -15.10
C SER A 39 -13.55 -11.38 -15.72
N ALA A 40 -13.36 -11.32 -17.04
CA ALA A 40 -13.11 -10.06 -17.75
C ALA A 40 -14.21 -9.00 -17.55
N HIS A 41 -15.42 -9.41 -17.15
CA HIS A 41 -16.55 -8.52 -16.86
C HIS A 41 -16.80 -8.34 -15.35
N GLN A 42 -16.15 -9.12 -14.50
CA GLN A 42 -16.30 -9.10 -13.04
C GLN A 42 -14.92 -9.13 -12.39
N ASN A 43 -14.17 -8.05 -12.58
CA ASN A 43 -12.80 -7.82 -12.10
C ASN A 43 -12.71 -6.73 -11.00
N ASN A 44 -13.85 -6.21 -10.53
CA ASN A 44 -13.92 -5.10 -9.57
C ASN A 44 -13.04 -5.32 -8.31
N GLY A 45 -12.96 -6.56 -7.80
CA GLY A 45 -12.10 -6.87 -6.66
C GLY A 45 -10.61 -6.70 -6.93
N VAL A 46 -10.18 -6.88 -8.18
CA VAL A 46 -8.81 -6.62 -8.64
C VAL A 46 -8.59 -5.12 -8.84
N GLU A 47 -9.56 -4.42 -9.44
CA GLU A 47 -9.48 -2.97 -9.66
C GLU A 47 -9.35 -2.19 -8.34
N ILE A 48 -10.18 -2.51 -7.35
CA ILE A 48 -10.11 -1.88 -6.02
C ILE A 48 -8.76 -2.18 -5.35
N ALA A 49 -8.25 -3.40 -5.47
CA ALA A 49 -6.96 -3.77 -4.90
C ALA A 49 -5.79 -3.05 -5.59
N ALA A 50 -5.86 -2.87 -6.91
CA ALA A 50 -4.89 -2.09 -7.66
C ALA A 50 -4.94 -0.61 -7.26
N LEU A 51 -6.13 -0.02 -7.13
CA LEU A 51 -6.30 1.37 -6.67
C LEU A 51 -5.74 1.58 -5.26
N TYR A 52 -6.00 0.64 -4.34
CA TYR A 52 -5.41 0.68 -3.00
C TYR A 52 -3.87 0.63 -3.05
N TRP A 53 -3.31 -0.25 -3.87
CA TRP A 53 -1.86 -0.38 -3.99
C TRP A 53 -1.21 0.88 -4.59
N HIS A 54 -1.83 1.45 -5.64
CA HIS A 54 -1.37 2.72 -6.22
C HIS A 54 -1.46 3.89 -5.24
N PHE A 55 -2.50 3.95 -4.41
CA PHE A 55 -2.58 4.95 -3.35
C PHE A 55 -1.40 4.83 -2.38
N VAL A 56 -1.07 3.62 -1.94
CA VAL A 56 0.08 3.38 -1.05
C VAL A 56 1.39 3.85 -1.71
N ASP A 57 1.61 3.52 -2.98
CA ASP A 57 2.79 3.93 -3.74
C ASP A 57 2.93 5.46 -3.85
N LEU A 58 1.85 6.16 -4.19
CA LEU A 58 1.84 7.63 -4.28
C LEU A 58 2.20 8.30 -2.95
N ILE A 59 1.66 7.81 -1.84
CA ILE A 59 2.00 8.31 -0.50
C ILE A 59 3.47 8.05 -0.18
N TRP A 60 4.02 6.90 -0.58
CA TRP A 60 5.43 6.61 -0.37
C TRP A 60 6.35 7.58 -1.09
N ILE A 61 6.05 7.91 -2.35
CA ILE A 61 6.83 8.87 -3.13
C ILE A 61 6.87 10.24 -2.44
N LEU A 62 5.72 10.70 -1.93
CA LEU A 62 5.65 11.95 -1.17
C LEU A 62 6.48 11.89 0.11
N VAL A 63 6.29 10.83 0.91
CA VAL A 63 7.05 10.61 2.16
C VAL A 63 8.54 10.55 1.90
N PHE A 64 8.98 9.80 0.89
CA PHE A 64 10.37 9.68 0.52
C PHE A 64 10.97 11.04 0.15
N THR A 65 10.23 11.82 -0.66
CA THR A 65 10.66 13.16 -1.08
C THR A 65 10.83 14.10 0.12
N PHE A 66 9.83 14.21 1.01
CA PHE A 66 9.88 15.16 2.13
C PHE A 66 10.76 14.73 3.31
N VAL A 67 11.03 13.44 3.46
CA VAL A 67 11.78 12.92 4.62
C VAL A 67 13.24 12.61 4.29
N TYR A 68 13.53 12.19 3.05
CA TYR A 68 14.87 11.76 2.66
C TYR A 68 15.56 12.70 1.66
N LEU A 69 14.82 13.48 0.85
CA LEU A 69 15.41 14.35 -0.17
C LEU A 69 15.41 15.84 0.18
N LEU A 70 14.39 16.32 0.92
CA LEU A 70 14.28 17.70 1.42
C LEU A 70 14.71 17.78 2.89
#